data_AF-A0A7J6UMX4-F1
#
_entry.id   AF-A0A7J6UMX4-F1
#
_cell.length_a   1.000
_cell.length_b   1.000
_cell.length_c   1.000
_cell.angle_alpha   90.00
_cell.angle_beta   90.00
_cell.angle_gamma   90.00
#
_symmetry.space_group_name_H-M   'P 1'
#
loop_
_entity.id
_entity.type
_entity.pdbx_description
1 polymer ?
#
loop_
_entity_poly.entity_id
_entity_poly.type
_entity_poly.pdbx_seq_one_letter_code
_entity_poly.pdbx_strand_id
1 'polypeptide(L)'
;GRLADLGSAMVNADPVELQTVMDTIEPGERLQHALLLLRKELEVASLQQNIQKQMDEKMQSLNREFLLKQQLKVIKKELGLEKDDKEAVLERFRESLKGKTVPKDAQSTIDAEMNKLSFLEQNSSEFNITRNYLEWLTSIPWGIYSE
;
A
#
# COMPACT_ATOMS: atom_id res chain seq x y z
N GLY A 1 -55.99 3.77 1.05
CA GLY A 1 -55.70 2.37 1.39
C GLY A 1 -54.54 1.84 0.58
N ARG A 2 -54.82 1.25 -0.60
CA ARG A 2 -53.85 0.48 -1.40
C ARG A 2 -52.51 1.17 -1.69
N LEU A 3 -52.48 2.50 -1.87
CA LEU A 3 -51.23 3.25 -2.09
C LEU A 3 -50.35 3.33 -0.84
N ALA A 4 -50.96 3.48 0.34
CA ALA A 4 -50.22 3.47 1.61
C ALA A 4 -49.72 2.05 1.94
N ASP A 5 -50.52 1.04 1.61
CA ASP A 5 -50.13 -0.37 1.79
C ASP A 5 -48.98 -0.76 0.84
N LEU A 6 -48.99 -0.26 -0.41
CA LEU A 6 -47.87 -0.39 -1.35
C LEU A 6 -46.61 0.35 -0.90
N GLY A 7 -46.76 1.58 -0.42
CA GLY A 7 -45.64 2.35 0.13
C GLY A 7 -45.02 1.65 1.33
N SER A 8 -45.84 1.07 2.21
CA SER A 8 -45.38 0.30 3.37
C SER A 8 -44.68 -1.00 2.99
N ALA A 9 -45.13 -1.67 1.91
CA ALA A 9 -44.49 -2.90 1.41
C ALA A 9 -43.12 -2.68 0.76
N MET A 10 -42.82 -1.46 0.32
CA MET A 10 -41.52 -1.11 -0.29
C MET A 10 -40.50 -0.56 0.70
N VAL A 11 -40.91 -0.22 1.91
CA VAL A 11 -40.05 0.38 2.93
C VAL A 11 -39.62 -0.68 3.94
N ASN A 12 -38.30 -0.78 4.16
CA ASN A 12 -37.71 -1.66 5.18
C ASN A 12 -37.70 -0.93 6.54
N ALA A 13 -38.89 -0.57 7.03
CA ALA A 13 -39.06 0.16 8.30
C ALA A 13 -39.12 -0.80 9.50
N ASP A 14 -38.94 -0.24 10.69
CA ASP A 14 -39.11 -0.96 11.95
C ASP A 14 -40.52 -1.60 12.00
N PRO A 15 -40.66 -2.89 12.34
CA PRO A 15 -41.95 -3.56 12.50
C PRO A 15 -42.97 -2.75 13.33
N VAL A 16 -42.50 -1.97 14.31
CA VAL A 16 -43.36 -1.12 15.15
C VAL A 16 -43.93 0.07 14.36
N GLU A 17 -43.10 0.71 13.52
CA GLU A 17 -43.52 1.82 12.67
C GLU A 17 -44.53 1.33 11.60
N LEU A 18 -44.31 0.14 11.03
CA LEU A 18 -45.22 -0.48 10.05
C LEU A 18 -46.57 -0.84 10.66
N GLN A 19 -46.58 -1.36 11.89
CA GLN A 19 -47.83 -1.66 12.61
C GLN A 19 -48.65 -0.39 12.87
N THR A 20 -47.98 0.70 13.22
CA THR A 20 -48.63 1.99 13.47
C THR A 20 -49.36 2.51 12.22
N VAL A 21 -48.76 2.35 11.04
CA VAL A 21 -49.40 2.69 9.75
C VAL A 21 -50.61 1.80 9.46
N MET A 22 -50.52 0.49 9.77
CA MET A 22 -51.62 -0.46 9.56
C MET A 22 -52.80 -0.23 10.51
N ASP A 23 -52.52 0.17 11.75
CA ASP A 23 -53.53 0.44 12.80
C ASP A 23 -54.27 1.77 12.58
N THR A 24 -53.76 2.64 11.70
CA THR A 24 -54.39 3.93 11.39
C THR A 24 -55.62 3.73 10.48
N ILE A 25 -56.81 3.95 11.04
CA ILE A 25 -58.09 3.73 10.35
C ILE A 25 -58.35 4.82 9.29
N GLU A 26 -57.95 6.07 9.56
CA GLU A 26 -58.20 7.18 8.64
C GLU A 26 -57.25 7.10 7.41
N PRO A 27 -57.79 7.12 6.17
CA PRO A 27 -56.96 7.04 4.97
C PRO A 27 -55.97 8.19 4.79
N GLY A 28 -56.32 9.40 5.26
CA GLY A 28 -55.49 10.60 5.14
C GLY A 28 -54.26 10.53 6.04
N GLU A 29 -54.46 10.26 7.33
CA GLU A 29 -53.40 10.10 8.31
C GLU A 29 -52.48 8.93 7.97
N ARG A 30 -53.04 7.78 7.55
CA ARG A 30 -52.25 6.62 7.11
C ARG A 30 -51.31 6.96 5.94
N LEU A 31 -51.76 7.79 5.00
CA LEU A 31 -50.95 8.19 3.86
C LEU A 31 -49.81 9.14 4.27
N GLN A 32 -50.06 10.03 5.25
CA GLN A 32 -49.03 10.91 5.80
C GLN A 32 -47.93 10.13 6.53
N HIS A 33 -48.32 9.15 7.36
CA HIS A 33 -47.34 8.29 8.05
C HIS A 33 -46.51 7.46 7.06
N ALA A 34 -47.14 6.84 6.05
CA ALA A 34 -46.42 6.12 5.01
C ALA A 34 -45.46 7.01 4.22
N LEU A 35 -45.85 8.26 3.92
CA LEU A 35 -45.00 9.23 3.22
C LEU A 35 -43.78 9.61 4.07
N LEU A 36 -43.97 9.81 5.37
CA LEU A 36 -42.87 10.15 6.28
C LEU A 36 -41.84 9.03 6.39
N LEU A 37 -42.29 7.78 6.47
CA LEU A 37 -41.39 6.61 6.45
C LEU A 37 -40.64 6.50 5.13
N LEU A 38 -41.33 6.67 4.01
CA LEU A 38 -40.73 6.59 2.69
C LEU A 38 -39.70 7.70 2.45
N ARG A 39 -39.94 8.89 2.99
CA ARG A 39 -38.98 10.00 2.95
C ARG A 39 -37.71 9.69 3.77
N LYS A 40 -37.87 9.18 4.99
CA LYS A 40 -36.74 8.76 5.85
C LYS A 40 -35.89 7.71 5.14
N GLU A 41 -36.51 6.74 4.49
CA GLU A 41 -35.81 5.68 3.77
C GLU A 41 -35.08 6.22 2.53
N LEU A 42 -35.69 7.16 1.80
CA LEU A 42 -35.06 7.82 0.66
C LEU A 42 -33.82 8.62 1.10
N GLU A 43 -33.90 9.34 2.23
CA GLU A 43 -32.76 10.06 2.79
C GLU A 43 -31.62 9.09 3.14
N VAL A 44 -31.91 7.96 3.79
CA VAL A 44 -30.91 6.91 4.10
C VAL A 44 -30.28 6.33 2.83
N ALA A 45 -31.09 5.95 1.84
CA ALA A 45 -30.61 5.40 0.58
C ALA A 45 -29.73 6.40 -0.19
N SER A 46 -30.09 7.68 -0.19
CA SER A 46 -29.29 8.73 -0.83
C SER A 46 -27.93 8.91 -0.14
N LEU A 47 -27.88 8.80 1.18
CA LEU A 47 -26.66 8.90 1.96
C LEU A 47 -25.74 7.70 1.72
N GLN A 48 -26.31 6.49 1.70
CA GLN A 48 -25.58 5.27 1.33
C GLN A 48 -24.98 5.37 -0.09
N GLN A 49 -25.77 5.86 -1.06
CA GLN A 49 -25.29 6.03 -2.43
C GLN A 49 -24.14 7.05 -2.51
N ASN A 50 -24.22 8.14 -1.75
CA ASN A 50 -23.16 9.15 -1.69
C ASN A 50 -21.88 8.58 -1.05
N ILE A 51 -22.00 7.80 0.02
CA ILE A 51 -20.87 7.11 0.65
C ILE A 51 -20.21 6.15 -0.34
N GLN A 52 -21.01 5.36 -1.06
CA GLN A 52 -20.50 4.41 -2.03
C GLN A 52 -19.72 5.11 -3.14
N LYS A 53 -20.26 6.21 -3.70
CA LYS A 53 -19.56 7.01 -4.71
C LYS A 53 -18.22 7.55 -4.21
N GLN A 54 -18.18 8.10 -3.00
CA GLN A 54 -16.93 8.60 -2.41
C GLN A 54 -15.89 7.50 -2.17
N MET A 55 -16.35 6.30 -1.79
CA MET A 55 -15.48 5.14 -1.62
C MET A 55 -14.92 4.68 -2.97
N ASP A 56 -15.76 4.60 -4.00
CA ASP A 56 -15.36 4.17 -5.34
C ASP A 56 -14.34 5.14 -5.97
N GLU A 57 -14.52 6.46 -5.81
CA GLU A 57 -13.57 7.47 -6.27
C GLU A 57 -12.19 7.32 -5.61
N LYS A 58 -12.16 7.10 -4.29
CA LYS A 58 -10.91 6.84 -3.55
C LYS A 58 -10.27 5.52 -3.94
N MET A 59 -11.07 4.48 -4.17
CA MET A 59 -10.57 3.17 -4.60
C MET A 59 -9.93 3.26 -6.00
N GLN A 60 -10.53 4.02 -6.90
CA GLN A 60 -10.00 4.21 -8.26
C GLN A 60 -8.65 4.95 -8.26
N SER A 61 -8.50 6.00 -7.45
CA SER A 61 -7.22 6.73 -7.38
C SER A 61 -6.10 5.85 -6.82
N LEU A 62 -6.37 5.11 -5.73
CA LEU A 62 -5.41 4.17 -5.15
C LEU A 62 -5.03 3.04 -6.12
N ASN A 63 -6.00 2.44 -6.80
CA ASN A 63 -5.73 1.40 -7.80
C ASN A 63 -4.90 1.95 -8.96
N ARG A 64 -5.18 3.16 -9.42
CA ARG A 64 -4.40 3.82 -10.48
C ARG A 64 -2.96 4.05 -10.05
N GLU A 65 -2.73 4.60 -8.85
CA GLU A 65 -1.39 4.80 -8.32
C GLU A 65 -0.63 3.48 -8.14
N PHE A 66 -1.30 2.45 -7.62
CA PHE A 66 -0.71 1.13 -7.45
C PHE A 66 -0.29 0.52 -8.79
N LEU A 67 -1.17 0.60 -9.80
CA LEU A 67 -0.90 0.11 -11.14
C LEU A 67 0.29 0.85 -11.78
N LEU A 68 0.32 2.18 -11.68
CA LEU A 68 1.43 2.99 -12.18
C LEU A 68 2.75 2.64 -11.48
N LYS A 69 2.74 2.40 -10.17
CA LYS A 69 3.93 1.95 -9.43
C LYS A 69 4.41 0.58 -9.88
N GLN A 70 3.50 -0.37 -10.12
CA GLN A 70 3.85 -1.68 -10.65
C GLN A 70 4.41 -1.59 -12.07
N GLN A 71 3.80 -0.80 -12.95
CA GLN A 71 4.30 -0.55 -14.29
C GLN A 71 5.69 0.09 -14.26
N LEU A 72 5.92 1.09 -13.40
CA LEU A 72 7.25 1.68 -13.21
C LEU A 72 8.26 0.65 -12.71
N LYS A 73 7.88 -0.26 -11.82
CA LYS A 73 8.76 -1.34 -11.35
C LYS A 73 9.14 -2.28 -12.49
N VAL A 74 8.17 -2.67 -13.33
CA VAL A 74 8.41 -3.51 -14.51
C VAL A 74 9.29 -2.78 -15.54
N ILE A 75 9.01 -1.51 -15.82
CA ILE A 75 9.81 -0.68 -16.75
C ILE A 75 11.25 -0.54 -16.24
N LYS A 76 11.46 -0.27 -14.95
CA LYS A 76 12.82 -0.20 -14.36
C LYS A 76 13.59 -1.51 -14.50
N LYS A 77 12.89 -2.64 -14.35
CA LYS A 77 13.45 -3.98 -14.56
C LYS A 77 13.81 -4.23 -16.04
N GLU A 78 12.92 -3.88 -16.97
CA GLU A 78 13.14 -4.03 -18.42
C GLU A 78 14.23 -3.10 -18.96
N LEU A 79 14.35 -1.87 -18.45
CA LEU A 79 15.41 -0.94 -18.85
C LEU A 79 16.81 -1.32 -18.33
N GLY A 80 16.95 -2.39 -17.54
CA GLY A 80 18.23 -2.75 -16.91
C GLY A 80 18.74 -1.68 -15.93
N LEU A 81 17.85 -0.78 -15.48
CA LEU A 81 18.12 0.20 -14.43
C LEU A 81 17.96 -0.40 -13.03
N GLU A 82 17.65 -1.69 -12.92
CA GLU A 82 18.19 -2.52 -11.85
C GLU A 82 19.71 -2.70 -12.02
N LYS A 83 20.47 -1.60 -12.17
CA LYS A 83 21.70 -1.53 -11.38
C LYS A 83 21.21 -1.38 -9.96
N ASP A 84 20.90 -2.53 -9.39
CA ASP A 84 20.50 -2.73 -8.01
C ASP A 84 21.35 -1.74 -7.19
N ASP A 85 20.77 -0.92 -6.31
CA ASP A 85 21.58 0.01 -5.51
C ASP A 85 22.73 -0.75 -4.79
N LYS A 86 22.55 -2.07 -4.62
CA LYS A 86 23.59 -3.05 -4.28
C LYS A 86 24.79 -3.05 -5.23
N GLU A 87 24.60 -3.22 -6.54
CA GLU A 87 25.70 -3.18 -7.53
C GLU A 87 26.44 -1.85 -7.51
N ALA A 88 25.75 -0.72 -7.33
CA ALA A 88 26.40 0.58 -7.20
C ALA A 88 27.28 0.65 -5.93
N VAL A 89 26.83 0.05 -4.81
CA VAL A 89 27.61 -0.06 -3.58
C VAL A 89 28.81 -1.01 -3.75
N LEU A 90 28.62 -2.16 -4.40
CA LEU A 90 29.69 -3.13 -4.69
C LEU A 90 30.77 -2.51 -5.60
N GLU A 91 30.38 -1.76 -6.63
CA GLU A 91 31.32 -1.07 -7.51
C GLU A 91 32.12 0.02 -6.77
N ARG A 92 31.49 0.78 -5.86
CA ARG A 92 32.21 1.74 -5.00
C ARG A 92 33.28 1.08 -4.12
N PHE A 93 32.98 -0.09 -3.56
CA PHE A 93 33.96 -0.84 -2.78
C PHE A 93 35.10 -1.38 -3.66
N ARG A 94 34.77 -1.89 -4.85
CA ARG A 94 35.79 -2.31 -5.84
C ARG A 94 36.68 -1.14 -6.26
N GLU A 95 36.12 0.04 -6.51
CA GLU A 95 36.90 1.25 -6.81
C GLU A 95 37.78 1.67 -5.64
N SER A 96 37.29 1.61 -4.40
CA SER A 96 38.07 1.95 -3.20
C SER A 96 39.24 0.97 -2.93
N LEU A 97 39.13 -0.26 -3.43
CA LEU A 97 40.16 -1.29 -3.38
C LEU A 97 41.15 -1.20 -4.55
N LYS A 98 40.77 -0.59 -5.68
CA LYS A 98 41.66 -0.37 -6.84
C LYS A 98 42.80 0.55 -6.43
N GLY A 99 44.02 0.01 -6.41
CA GLY A 99 45.25 0.74 -6.07
C GLY A 99 45.82 0.44 -4.68
N LYS A 100 45.16 -0.40 -3.88
CA LYS A 100 45.67 -0.86 -2.58
C LYS A 100 46.29 -2.26 -2.71
N THR A 101 47.44 -2.49 -2.08
CA THR A 101 48.10 -3.82 -2.05
C THR A 101 47.57 -4.63 -0.87
N VAL A 102 46.43 -5.27 -1.08
CA VAL A 102 45.77 -6.09 -0.05
C VAL A 102 46.44 -7.48 0.01
N PRO A 103 46.76 -8.00 1.21
CA PRO A 103 47.21 -9.39 1.37
C PRO A 103 46.16 -10.40 0.88
N LYS A 104 46.61 -11.55 0.33
CA LYS A 104 45.71 -12.56 -0.26
C LYS A 104 44.59 -13.04 0.69
N ASP A 105 44.90 -13.20 1.97
CA ASP A 105 43.92 -13.67 2.96
C ASP A 105 42.81 -12.64 3.22
N ALA A 106 43.17 -11.35 3.26
CA ALA A 106 42.21 -10.26 3.41
C ALA A 106 41.38 -10.07 2.13
N GLN A 107 41.99 -10.22 0.95
CA GLN A 107 41.27 -10.13 -0.32
C GLN A 107 40.22 -11.23 -0.48
N SER A 108 40.56 -12.48 -0.13
CA SER A 108 39.59 -13.59 -0.14
C SER A 108 38.41 -13.35 0.79
N THR A 109 38.66 -12.74 1.95
CA THR A 109 37.60 -12.43 2.93
C THR A 109 36.70 -11.30 2.42
N ILE A 110 37.29 -10.27 1.83
CA ILE A 110 36.56 -9.16 1.20
C ILE A 110 35.67 -9.68 0.07
N ASP A 111 36.20 -10.52 -0.82
CA ASP A 111 35.42 -11.09 -1.93
C ASP A 111 34.26 -11.96 -1.44
N ALA A 112 34.46 -12.73 -0.36
CA ALA A 112 33.40 -13.53 0.26
C ALA A 112 32.28 -12.66 0.85
N GLU A 113 32.63 -11.58 1.57
CA GLU A 113 31.65 -10.64 2.12
C GLU A 113 30.97 -9.79 1.05
N MET A 114 31.68 -9.42 -0.01
CA MET A 114 31.16 -8.75 -1.21
C MET A 114 30.11 -9.61 -1.91
N ASN A 115 30.35 -10.91 -2.03
CA ASN A 115 29.39 -11.88 -2.56
C ASN A 115 28.17 -12.01 -1.63
N LYS A 116 28.36 -12.12 -0.31
CA LYS A 116 27.23 -12.14 0.64
C LYS A 116 26.36 -10.89 0.54
N LEU A 117 26.96 -9.71 0.40
CA LEU A 117 26.23 -8.44 0.26
C LEU A 117 25.35 -8.40 -1.01
N SER A 118 25.75 -9.09 -2.08
CA SER A 118 24.94 -9.20 -3.31
C SER A 118 23.64 -10.00 -3.08
N PHE A 119 23.70 -11.06 -2.28
CA PHE A 119 22.54 -11.94 -2.02
C PHE A 119 21.61 -11.43 -0.91
N LEU A 120 22.11 -10.64 0.05
CA LEU A 120 21.32 -10.14 1.18
C LEU A 120 20.29 -9.08 0.77
N GLU A 121 19.11 -9.11 1.40
CA GLU A 121 18.08 -8.08 1.22
C GLU A 121 18.50 -6.76 1.89
N GLN A 122 18.29 -5.62 1.21
CA GLN A 122 18.71 -4.28 1.69
C GLN A 122 18.09 -3.87 3.04
N ASN A 123 16.91 -4.40 3.38
CA ASN A 123 16.22 -4.10 4.64
C ASN A 123 16.67 -5.01 5.80
N SER A 124 17.54 -6.01 5.55
CA SER A 124 18.04 -6.89 6.59
C SER A 124 19.05 -6.17 7.48
N SER A 125 19.00 -6.43 8.79
CA SER A 125 20.03 -5.99 9.73
C SER A 125 21.41 -6.51 9.36
N GLU A 126 21.48 -7.69 8.72
CA GLU A 126 22.72 -8.29 8.25
C GLU A 126 23.37 -7.49 7.10
N PHE A 127 22.56 -6.91 6.21
CA PHE A 127 23.05 -6.08 5.11
C PHE A 127 23.82 -4.85 5.62
N ASN A 128 23.28 -4.18 6.65
CA ASN A 128 23.95 -3.03 7.27
C ASN A 128 25.25 -3.44 7.99
N ILE A 129 25.27 -4.60 8.65
CA ILE A 129 26.47 -5.10 9.35
C ILE A 129 27.58 -5.43 8.34
N THR A 130 27.27 -6.21 7.30
CA THR A 130 28.26 -6.58 6.26
C THR A 130 28.75 -5.35 5.50
N ARG A 131 27.88 -4.37 5.22
CA ARG A 131 28.28 -3.10 4.61
C ARG A 131 29.25 -2.32 5.49
N ASN A 132 28.94 -2.15 6.78
CA ASN A 132 29.84 -1.44 7.70
C ASN A 132 31.19 -2.15 7.85
N TYR A 133 31.17 -3.49 7.88
CA TYR A 133 32.38 -4.30 7.93
C TYR A 133 33.26 -4.12 6.67
N LEU A 134 32.65 -4.11 5.48
CA LEU A 134 33.33 -3.79 4.22
C LEU A 134 33.85 -2.35 4.18
N GLU A 135 33.10 -1.37 4.72
CA GLU A 135 33.58 0.02 4.85
C GLU A 135 34.83 0.10 5.72
N TRP A 136 34.87 -0.62 6.84
CA TRP A 136 36.05 -0.67 7.71
C TRP A 136 37.24 -1.31 7.00
N LEU A 137 37.05 -2.48 6.39
CA LEU A 137 38.10 -3.18 5.64
C LEU A 137 38.65 -2.35 4.48
N THR A 138 37.78 -1.60 3.79
CA THR A 138 38.20 -0.74 2.67
C THR A 138 38.79 0.60 3.12
N SER A 139 38.49 1.09 4.33
CA SER A 139 39.09 2.32 4.89
C SER A 139 40.57 2.16 5.28
N ILE A 140 41.00 0.93 5.60
CA ILE A 140 42.38 0.66 6.02
C ILE A 140 43.34 0.94 4.84
N PRO A 141 44.44 1.67 5.06
CA PRO A 141 45.41 1.96 4.02
C PRO A 141 46.35 0.76 3.82
N TRP A 142 45.85 -0.28 3.14
CA TRP A 142 46.65 -1.46 2.82
C TRP A 142 47.88 -1.09 1.99
N GLY A 143 49.07 -1.36 2.54
CA GLY A 143 50.34 -1.10 1.87
C GLY A 143 50.85 0.34 1.93
N ILE A 144 50.20 1.24 2.68
CA ILE A 144 50.73 2.57 2.96
C ILE A 144 51.20 2.57 4.40
N TYR A 145 52.51 2.48 4.58
CA TYR A 145 53.15 2.68 5.87
C TYR A 145 53.44 4.17 6.01
N SER A 146 53.01 4.78 7.12
CA SER A 146 53.58 6.06 7.56
C SER A 146 55.05 5.81 7.87
N GLU A 147 55.92 6.73 7.42
CA GLU A 147 57.23 6.93 8.05
C GLU A 147 57.08 7.17 9.57
#